data_AF-A0A8D1BY70-F1
#
_entry.id   AF-A0A8D1BY70-F1
#
_cell.length_a   1.000
_cell.length_b   1.000
_cell.length_c   1.000
_cell.angle_alpha   90.00
_cell.angle_beta   90.00
_cell.angle_gamma   90.00
#
_symmetry.space_group_name_H-M   'P 1'
#
loop_
_entity.id
_entity.type
_entity.pdbx_description
1 polymer ?
#
loop_
_entity_poly.entity_id
_entity_poly.type
_entity_poly.pdbx_seq_one_letter_code
_entity_poly.pdbx_strand_id
1 'polypeptide(L)'
;MDEDTHYNKVEDVVGSHVEDAVTFWAQSISRNKDIMKIGSSLSEICPHANSVFGNLDPKKIYGGLFSEDKCWYRCKVLKVINDEKCLVRYIDYGNTEILNRSDIVEIPLDLQFSSVAKKYRLWGLQIPSGQEVTQFDQGRTFLGSLIFEKEIKMRIKATYQDGTVIAQAEYGSVDIGEEVAKKGFAEKCRLTSSTSISEEKKSDPGQLVLRNLKNPIPLWGHRSNQSTFSRPKGRLSGRLPLELKNENDSGNHVTFPK
;
A
#
# COMPACT_ATOMS: atom_id res chain seq x y z
N MET A 1 16.91 10.45 26.76
CA MET A 1 15.70 11.32 26.78
C MET A 1 15.56 11.86 25.39
N ASP A 2 14.75 11.20 24.57
CA ASP A 2 14.28 11.73 23.28
C ASP A 2 12.76 11.57 23.32
N GLU A 3 12.10 12.56 23.90
CA GLU A 3 10.65 12.66 24.00
C GLU A 3 10.17 13.27 22.67
N ASP A 4 9.64 12.42 21.78
CA ASP A 4 9.58 12.68 20.35
C ASP A 4 8.65 13.85 19.94
N THR A 5 9.25 14.86 19.32
CA THR A 5 8.82 16.24 19.08
C THR A 5 7.71 16.45 18.02
N HIS A 6 6.86 15.47 17.75
CA HIS A 6 5.95 15.49 16.59
C HIS A 6 4.46 15.68 16.91
N TYR A 7 4.13 16.11 18.12
CA TYR A 7 2.74 16.36 18.53
C TYR A 7 2.12 17.49 17.68
N ASN A 8 0.99 17.23 17.02
CA ASN A 8 0.23 18.15 16.17
C ASN A 8 0.87 18.58 14.84
N LYS A 9 1.89 17.89 14.34
CA LYS A 9 2.33 18.08 12.95
C LYS A 9 1.18 17.77 11.99
N VAL A 10 1.04 18.60 10.95
CA VAL A 10 0.06 18.40 9.87
C VAL A 10 0.81 18.05 8.58
N GLU A 11 0.30 17.07 7.84
CA GLU A 11 0.81 16.72 6.51
C GLU A 11 -0.35 16.36 5.56
N ASP A 12 -0.22 16.73 4.29
CA ASP A 12 -1.17 16.38 3.25
C ASP A 12 -0.71 15.11 2.50
N VAL A 13 -1.61 14.14 2.39
CA VAL A 13 -1.33 12.79 1.87
C VAL A 13 -2.43 12.33 0.92
N VAL A 14 -2.14 11.29 0.14
CA VAL A 14 -3.13 10.56 -0.65
C VAL A 14 -3.10 9.08 -0.26
N GLY A 15 -4.28 8.49 -0.04
CA GLY A 15 -4.40 7.07 0.31
C GLY A 15 -3.91 6.16 -0.82
N SER A 16 -3.11 5.15 -0.49
CA SER A 16 -2.52 4.18 -1.44
C SER A 16 -2.96 2.74 -1.19
N HIS A 17 -3.28 2.38 0.05
CA HIS A 17 -3.82 1.06 0.39
C HIS A 17 -4.64 1.13 1.67
N VAL A 18 -5.69 0.32 1.79
CA VAL A 18 -6.42 0.15 3.05
C VAL A 18 -6.02 -1.20 3.64
N GLU A 19 -5.78 -1.32 4.94
CA GLU A 19 -5.62 -2.61 5.61
C GLU A 19 -6.94 -3.09 6.23
N ASP A 20 -7.58 -2.21 6.99
CA ASP A 20 -8.85 -2.43 7.67
C ASP A 20 -9.66 -1.11 7.75
N ALA A 21 -10.79 -1.09 8.47
CA ALA A 21 -11.66 0.09 8.53
C ALA A 21 -11.04 1.32 9.22
N VAL A 22 -9.91 1.18 9.91
CA VAL A 22 -9.23 2.29 10.64
C VAL A 22 -7.75 2.41 10.32
N THR A 23 -7.17 1.49 9.55
CA THR A 23 -5.75 1.40 9.24
C THR A 23 -5.54 1.43 7.74
N PHE A 24 -4.69 2.33 7.26
CA PHE A 24 -4.42 2.52 5.83
C PHE A 24 -2.99 3.00 5.60
N TRP A 25 -2.53 2.92 4.37
CA TRP A 25 -1.25 3.46 3.90
C TRP A 25 -1.52 4.69 3.04
N ALA A 26 -0.66 5.69 3.17
CA ALA A 26 -0.74 6.89 2.37
C ALA A 26 0.65 7.43 2.02
N GLN A 27 0.70 8.16 0.91
CA GLN A 27 1.90 8.81 0.38
C GLN A 27 1.79 10.31 0.60
N SER A 28 2.87 10.95 1.07
CA SER A 28 2.90 12.40 1.19
C SER A 28 2.87 13.05 -0.19
N ILE A 29 1.99 14.04 -0.38
CA ILE A 29 1.87 14.79 -1.64
C ILE A 29 3.19 15.50 -1.97
N SER A 30 3.88 16.02 -0.95
CA SER A 30 5.18 16.67 -1.10
C SER A 30 6.27 15.76 -1.71
N ARG A 31 6.11 14.44 -1.61
CA ARG A 31 7.06 13.43 -2.07
C ARG A 31 6.63 12.71 -3.35
N ASN A 32 5.62 13.21 -4.07
CA ASN A 32 5.15 12.56 -5.30
C ASN A 32 6.27 12.39 -6.35
N LYS A 33 7.18 13.36 -6.44
CA LYS A 33 8.36 13.28 -7.33
C LYS A 33 9.28 12.10 -7.00
N ASP A 34 9.38 11.70 -5.73
CA ASP A 34 10.18 10.54 -5.31
C ASP A 34 9.61 9.26 -5.91
N ILE A 35 8.29 9.06 -5.83
CA ILE A 35 7.60 7.90 -6.40
C ILE A 35 7.86 7.80 -7.90
N MET A 36 7.72 8.92 -8.62
CA MET A 36 7.96 8.95 -10.06
C MET A 36 9.42 8.58 -10.40
N LYS A 37 10.39 9.12 -9.65
CA LYS A 37 11.80 8.81 -9.85
C LYS A 37 12.11 7.33 -9.56
N ILE A 38 11.58 6.79 -8.45
CA ILE A 38 11.72 5.37 -8.12
C ILE A 38 11.16 4.50 -9.24
N GLY A 39 9.94 4.80 -9.71
CA GLY A 39 9.30 4.05 -10.78
C GLY A 39 10.12 4.06 -12.07
N SER A 40 10.64 5.23 -12.49
CA SER A 40 11.51 5.34 -13.66
C SER A 40 12.78 4.50 -13.50
N SER A 41 13.49 4.62 -12.37
CA SER A 41 14.70 3.84 -12.12
C SER A 41 14.44 2.33 -12.14
N LEU A 42 13.38 1.87 -11.48
CA LEU A 42 13.03 0.44 -11.46
C LEU A 42 12.67 -0.09 -12.84
N SER A 43 11.96 0.70 -13.65
CA SER A 43 11.55 0.29 -15.00
C SER A 43 12.73 0.08 -15.94
N GLU A 44 13.83 0.82 -15.73
CA GLU A 44 15.06 0.71 -16.51
C GLU A 44 15.93 -0.48 -16.07
N ILE A 45 16.08 -0.67 -14.76
CA ILE A 45 17.07 -1.63 -14.22
C ILE A 45 16.52 -3.04 -14.03
N CYS A 46 15.28 -3.18 -13.53
CA CYS A 46 14.77 -4.47 -13.07
C CYS A 46 14.55 -5.50 -14.19
N PRO A 47 14.13 -5.15 -15.42
CA PRO A 47 14.01 -6.11 -16.51
C PRO A 47 15.32 -6.80 -16.90
N HIS A 48 16.45 -6.23 -16.51
CA HIS A 48 17.79 -6.74 -16.81
C HIS A 48 18.52 -7.25 -15.56
N ALA A 49 17.90 -7.11 -14.38
CA ALA A 49 18.46 -7.56 -13.12
C ALA A 49 18.25 -9.07 -12.97
N ASN A 50 19.20 -9.72 -12.30
CA ASN A 50 19.09 -11.14 -11.98
C ASN A 50 18.04 -11.36 -10.90
N SER A 51 17.16 -12.35 -11.12
CA SER A 51 16.27 -12.84 -10.07
C SER A 51 17.05 -13.33 -8.86
N VAL A 52 16.49 -13.16 -7.67
CA VAL A 52 17.17 -13.52 -6.44
C VAL A 52 16.94 -15.00 -6.11
N PHE A 53 18.03 -15.76 -6.08
CA PHE A 53 18.05 -17.16 -5.68
C PHE A 53 18.68 -17.33 -4.29
N GLY A 54 18.24 -18.33 -3.53
CA GLY A 54 18.76 -18.62 -2.19
C GLY A 54 18.08 -17.86 -1.05
N ASN A 55 18.84 -17.54 0.00
CA ASN A 55 18.32 -16.89 1.20
C ASN A 55 18.09 -15.40 0.98
N LEU A 56 16.83 -14.98 1.05
CA LEU A 56 16.43 -13.58 1.01
C LEU A 56 16.71 -12.92 2.37
N ASP A 57 17.29 -11.72 2.35
CA ASP A 57 17.54 -10.94 3.55
C ASP A 57 16.29 -10.12 3.91
N PRO A 58 15.64 -10.35 5.06
CA PRO A 58 14.45 -9.60 5.47
C PRO A 58 14.73 -8.09 5.70
N LYS A 59 16.00 -7.69 5.80
CA LYS A 59 16.38 -6.28 5.98
C LYS A 59 16.55 -5.53 4.66
N LYS A 60 16.79 -6.25 3.55
CA LYS A 60 16.96 -5.66 2.22
C LYS A 60 15.63 -5.28 1.57
N ILE A 61 15.72 -4.34 0.63
CA ILE A 61 14.64 -3.98 -0.30
C ILE A 61 14.97 -4.62 -1.65
N TYR A 62 13.95 -5.12 -2.32
CA TYR A 62 14.03 -5.79 -3.62
C TYR A 62 13.14 -5.07 -4.63
N GLY A 63 13.31 -5.39 -5.91
CA GLY A 63 12.35 -5.08 -6.96
C GLY A 63 11.37 -6.24 -7.07
N GLY A 64 10.07 -5.99 -7.03
CA GLY A 64 9.02 -6.98 -7.26
C GLY A 64 8.16 -6.58 -8.46
N LEU A 65 7.87 -7.54 -9.34
CA LEU A 65 6.99 -7.33 -10.49
C LEU A 65 5.53 -7.49 -10.05
N PHE A 66 4.78 -6.39 -10.03
CA PHE A 66 3.37 -6.42 -9.64
C PHE A 66 2.52 -7.09 -10.71
N SER A 67 1.75 -8.10 -10.30
CA SER A 67 1.07 -8.95 -11.27
C SER A 67 -0.07 -8.28 -12.02
N GLU A 68 -0.69 -7.25 -11.44
CA GLU A 68 -1.86 -6.57 -12.00
C GLU A 68 -1.51 -5.66 -13.18
N ASP A 69 -0.44 -4.88 -13.07
CA ASP A 69 -0.03 -3.89 -14.08
C ASP A 69 1.28 -4.23 -14.81
N LYS A 70 1.97 -5.29 -14.38
CA LYS A 70 3.28 -5.73 -14.90
C LYS A 70 4.37 -4.67 -14.78
N CYS A 71 4.29 -3.81 -13.77
CA CYS A 71 5.32 -2.82 -13.44
C CYS A 71 6.18 -3.27 -12.25
N TRP A 72 7.41 -2.74 -12.18
CA TRP A 72 8.35 -3.03 -11.11
C TRP A 72 8.23 -2.02 -9.97
N TYR A 73 8.25 -2.54 -8.73
CA TYR A 73 8.08 -1.74 -7.52
C TYR A 73 9.07 -2.16 -6.44
N ARG A 74 9.42 -1.26 -5.52
CA ARG A 74 10.20 -1.63 -4.35
C ARG A 74 9.36 -2.48 -3.41
N CYS A 75 9.89 -3.63 -3.01
CA CYS A 75 9.22 -4.54 -2.10
C CYS A 75 10.15 -5.04 -0.99
N LYS A 76 9.56 -5.46 0.13
CA LYS A 76 10.24 -6.22 1.18
C LYS A 76 9.61 -7.60 1.28
N VAL A 77 10.44 -8.62 1.43
CA VAL A 77 9.98 -9.99 1.67
C VAL A 77 9.53 -10.09 3.12
N LEU A 78 8.24 -10.36 3.31
CA LEU A 78 7.65 -10.56 4.63
C LEU A 78 7.79 -12.01 5.08
N LYS A 79 7.64 -12.95 4.15
CA LYS A 79 7.68 -14.39 4.44
C LYS A 79 8.05 -15.18 3.19
N VAL A 80 8.99 -16.10 3.31
CA VAL A 80 9.21 -17.15 2.31
C VAL A 80 8.16 -18.23 2.54
N ILE A 81 7.32 -18.50 1.55
CA ILE A 81 6.23 -19.48 1.66
C ILE A 81 6.76 -20.87 1.32
N ASN A 82 7.53 -20.98 0.24
CA ASN A 82 8.24 -22.17 -0.20
C ASN A 82 9.43 -21.76 -1.10
N ASP A 83 10.05 -22.73 -1.76
CA ASP A 83 11.22 -22.51 -2.63
C ASP A 83 10.93 -21.66 -3.87
N GLU A 84 9.66 -21.44 -4.21
CA GLU A 84 9.23 -20.69 -5.38
C GLU A 84 8.52 -19.38 -5.04
N LYS A 85 7.88 -19.26 -3.88
CA LYS A 85 6.96 -18.17 -3.58
C LYS A 85 7.30 -17.42 -2.31
N CYS A 86 7.15 -16.11 -2.38
CA CYS A 86 7.34 -15.20 -1.25
C CYS A 86 6.15 -14.27 -1.10
N LEU A 87 5.70 -14.05 0.14
CA LEU A 87 4.84 -12.93 0.48
C LEU A 87 5.69 -11.67 0.57
N VAL A 88 5.36 -10.67 -0.23
CA VAL A 88 6.04 -9.37 -0.25
C VAL A 88 5.09 -8.25 0.14
N ARG A 89 5.64 -7.12 0.58
CA ARG A 89 4.96 -5.84 0.70
C ARG A 89 5.59 -4.84 -0.24
N TYR A 90 4.78 -4.18 -1.08
CA TYR A 90 5.21 -3.04 -1.86
C TYR A 90 5.32 -1.83 -0.94
N ILE A 91 6.53 -1.53 -0.51
CA ILE A 91 6.75 -0.64 0.64
C ILE A 91 6.34 0.81 0.39
N ASP A 92 6.31 1.22 -0.88
CA ASP A 92 5.92 2.57 -1.28
C ASP A 92 4.41 2.74 -1.45
N TYR A 93 3.61 1.68 -1.28
CA TYR A 93 2.16 1.68 -1.49
C TYR A 93 1.38 1.02 -0.34
N GLY A 94 1.96 0.00 0.29
CA GLY A 94 1.43 -0.71 1.46
C GLY A 94 0.77 -2.05 1.17
N ASN A 95 0.33 -2.30 -0.07
CA ASN A 95 -0.28 -3.56 -0.47
C ASN A 95 0.72 -4.72 -0.44
N THR A 96 0.19 -5.94 -0.25
CA THR A 96 0.96 -7.18 -0.22
C THR A 96 0.53 -8.13 -1.31
N GLU A 97 1.46 -8.96 -1.77
CA GLU A 97 1.21 -9.97 -2.79
C GLU A 97 2.08 -11.20 -2.56
N ILE A 98 1.62 -12.37 -3.03
CA ILE A 98 2.47 -13.55 -3.17
C ILE A 98 3.08 -13.54 -4.57
N LEU A 99 4.39 -13.33 -4.66
CA LEU A 99 5.15 -13.37 -5.91
C LEU A 99 5.93 -14.67 -6.06
N ASN A 100 6.21 -15.04 -7.31
CA ASN A 100 7.25 -16.03 -7.58
C ASN A 100 8.62 -15.38 -7.33
N ARG A 101 9.60 -16.17 -6.90
CA ARG A 101 10.98 -15.71 -6.71
C ARG A 101 11.63 -15.22 -7.99
N SER A 102 11.20 -15.74 -9.14
CA SER A 102 11.62 -15.23 -10.46
C SER A 102 11.23 -13.76 -10.68
N ASP A 103 10.15 -13.33 -10.03
CA ASP A 103 9.56 -11.98 -10.16
C ASP A 103 10.11 -11.02 -9.08
N ILE A 104 11.21 -11.42 -8.41
CA ILE A 104 11.91 -10.65 -7.38
C ILE A 104 13.38 -10.52 -7.78
N VAL A 105 13.88 -9.28 -7.84
CA VAL A 105 15.25 -8.95 -8.25
C VAL A 105 15.97 -8.09 -7.20
N GLU A 106 17.30 -8.18 -7.16
CA GLU A 106 18.12 -7.22 -6.39
C GLU A 106 18.03 -5.83 -7.03
N ILE A 107 18.07 -4.78 -6.21
CA ILE A 107 18.08 -3.39 -6.67
C ILE A 107 19.33 -2.66 -6.17
N PRO A 108 19.82 -1.65 -6.92
CA PRO A 108 20.96 -0.82 -6.54
C PRO A 108 20.88 -0.21 -5.14
N LEU A 109 22.06 0.07 -4.56
CA LEU A 109 22.19 0.57 -3.18
C LEU A 109 21.51 1.93 -2.97
N ASP A 110 21.49 2.79 -3.99
CA ASP A 110 20.83 4.09 -3.97
C ASP A 110 19.29 3.98 -3.92
N LEU A 111 18.72 2.80 -4.13
CA LEU A 111 17.30 2.50 -3.93
C LEU A 111 17.00 1.79 -2.60
N GLN A 112 18.02 1.50 -1.78
CA GLN A 112 17.90 0.83 -0.47
C GLN A 112 17.55 1.81 0.69
N PHE A 113 16.64 2.76 0.45
CA PHE A 113 16.19 3.73 1.47
C PHE A 113 14.76 3.48 1.94
N SER A 114 14.36 4.13 3.03
CA SER A 114 13.03 3.97 3.66
C SER A 114 11.86 4.19 2.69
N SER A 115 10.70 3.61 3.03
CA SER A 115 9.48 3.75 2.23
C SER A 115 9.04 5.20 2.05
N VAL A 116 8.38 5.46 0.93
CA VAL A 116 7.70 6.74 0.70
C VAL A 116 6.31 6.75 1.34
N ALA A 117 5.61 5.62 1.33
CA ALA A 117 4.36 5.46 2.06
C ALA A 117 4.60 5.23 3.55
N LYS A 118 3.67 5.74 4.35
CA LYS A 118 3.56 5.50 5.79
C LYS A 118 2.27 4.77 6.09
N LYS A 119 2.30 3.96 7.14
CA LYS A 119 1.12 3.32 7.70
C LYS A 119 0.48 4.26 8.72
N TYR A 120 -0.80 4.51 8.56
CA TYR A 120 -1.61 5.34 9.45
C TYR A 120 -2.69 4.51 10.11
N ARG A 121 -3.04 4.93 11.33
CA ARG A 121 -4.23 4.47 12.03
C ARG A 121 -5.03 5.68 12.50
N LEU A 122 -6.34 5.65 12.27
CA LEU A 122 -7.25 6.71 12.69
C LEU A 122 -7.27 6.82 14.22
N TRP A 123 -7.04 8.03 14.72
CA TRP A 123 -6.95 8.33 16.14
C TRP A 123 -8.28 8.07 16.86
N GLY A 124 -8.19 7.45 18.04
CA GLY A 124 -9.33 7.26 18.93
C GLY A 124 -10.35 6.23 18.44
N LEU A 125 -10.00 5.39 17.45
CA LEU A 125 -10.87 4.35 16.93
C LEU A 125 -10.32 2.94 17.15
N GLN A 126 -11.23 2.01 17.43
CA GLN A 126 -10.99 0.58 17.49
C GLN A 126 -11.93 -0.17 16.54
N ILE A 127 -11.46 -1.32 16.06
CA ILE A 127 -12.30 -2.24 15.30
C ILE A 127 -13.24 -2.97 16.29
N PRO A 128 -14.55 -3.11 16.00
CA PRO A 128 -15.47 -3.83 16.88
C PRO A 128 -15.04 -5.29 17.09
N SER A 129 -15.16 -5.79 18.31
CA SER A 129 -14.87 -7.20 18.59
C SER A 129 -15.92 -8.12 17.96
N GLY A 130 -15.49 -9.20 17.31
CA GLY A 130 -16.41 -10.19 16.73
C GLY A 130 -17.01 -9.77 15.38
N GLN A 131 -16.39 -8.82 14.69
CA GLN A 131 -16.82 -8.40 13.36
C GLN A 131 -16.82 -9.57 12.38
N GLU A 132 -17.95 -9.76 11.68
CA GLU A 132 -18.05 -10.74 10.61
C GLU A 132 -17.19 -10.35 9.41
N VAL A 133 -16.76 -11.33 8.61
CA VAL A 133 -15.92 -11.13 7.41
C VAL A 133 -16.55 -10.10 6.46
N THR A 134 -17.86 -10.18 6.26
CA THR A 134 -18.61 -9.25 5.39
C THR A 134 -18.52 -7.80 5.88
N GLN A 135 -18.66 -7.58 7.18
CA GLN A 135 -18.55 -6.24 7.77
C GLN A 135 -17.12 -5.71 7.71
N PHE A 136 -16.12 -6.57 7.87
CA PHE A 136 -14.71 -6.21 7.73
C PHE A 136 -14.42 -5.69 6.32
N ASP A 137 -14.86 -6.42 5.29
CA ASP A 137 -14.69 -6.03 3.88
C ASP A 137 -15.45 -4.76 3.54
N GLN A 138 -16.67 -4.60 4.07
CA GLN A 138 -17.45 -3.37 3.91
C GLN A 138 -16.76 -2.17 4.54
N GLY A 139 -16.19 -2.32 5.73
CA GLY A 139 -15.45 -1.25 6.41
C GLY A 139 -14.19 -0.84 5.65
N ARG A 140 -13.43 -1.83 5.15
CA ARG A 140 -12.27 -1.60 4.27
C ARG A 140 -12.67 -0.83 3.00
N THR A 141 -13.74 -1.26 2.35
CA THR A 141 -14.26 -0.64 1.12
C THR A 141 -14.73 0.80 1.38
N PHE A 142 -15.45 1.00 2.50
CA PHE A 142 -15.94 2.32 2.89
C PHE A 142 -14.80 3.28 3.20
N LEU A 143 -13.80 2.87 4.00
CA LEU A 143 -12.62 3.71 4.22
C LEU A 143 -11.90 4.01 2.90
N GLY A 144 -11.75 3.02 2.02
CA GLY A 144 -11.20 3.21 0.67
C GLY A 144 -11.90 4.33 -0.10
N SER A 145 -13.24 4.34 -0.09
CA SER A 145 -14.03 5.40 -0.75
C SER A 145 -13.79 6.79 -0.16
N LEU A 146 -13.35 6.89 1.09
CA LEU A 146 -13.04 8.15 1.77
C LEU A 146 -11.62 8.64 1.53
N ILE A 147 -10.67 7.76 1.19
CA ILE A 147 -9.24 8.10 1.12
C ILE A 147 -8.64 8.08 -0.29
N PHE A 148 -9.18 7.27 -1.20
CA PHE A 148 -8.61 7.17 -2.55
C PHE A 148 -8.96 8.40 -3.38
N GLU A 149 -7.99 8.83 -4.20
CA GLU A 149 -8.10 9.98 -5.10
C GLU A 149 -8.45 11.31 -4.40
N LYS A 150 -8.13 11.39 -3.10
CA LYS A 150 -8.42 12.54 -2.24
C LYS A 150 -7.17 13.03 -1.56
N GLU A 151 -7.07 14.34 -1.43
CA GLU A 151 -6.06 15.01 -0.62
C GLU A 151 -6.53 15.04 0.83
N ILE A 152 -5.88 14.25 1.67
CA ILE A 152 -6.24 14.05 3.06
C ILE A 152 -5.27 14.83 3.93
N LYS A 153 -5.83 15.67 4.79
CA LYS A 153 -5.07 16.36 5.82
C LYS A 153 -4.93 15.46 7.03
N MET A 154 -3.69 15.09 7.36
CA MET A 154 -3.36 14.24 8.50
C MET A 154 -2.82 15.10 9.63
N ARG A 155 -3.48 15.06 10.79
CA ARG A 155 -2.99 15.68 12.02
C ARG A 155 -2.41 14.61 12.94
N ILE A 156 -1.08 14.57 13.02
CA ILE A 156 -0.32 13.56 13.75
C ILE A 156 -0.51 13.74 15.26
N LYS A 157 -0.79 12.62 15.93
CA LYS A 157 -0.99 12.57 17.38
C LYS A 157 0.08 11.74 18.09
N ALA A 158 0.51 10.64 17.48
CA ALA A 158 1.57 9.79 17.99
C ALA A 158 2.20 8.98 16.85
N THR A 159 3.37 8.41 17.09
CA THR A 159 3.97 7.38 16.23
C THR A 159 4.35 6.21 17.11
N TYR A 160 3.92 5.00 16.73
CA TYR A 160 4.29 3.77 17.42
C TYR A 160 5.72 3.34 17.05
N GLN A 161 6.29 2.45 17.86
CA GLN A 161 7.65 1.93 17.65
C GLN A 161 7.85 1.22 16.31
N ASP A 162 6.78 0.66 15.75
CA ASP A 162 6.79 0.00 14.43
C ASP A 162 6.70 0.99 13.25
N GLY A 163 6.63 2.30 13.54
CA GLY A 163 6.47 3.37 12.55
C GLY A 163 5.02 3.66 12.17
N THR A 164 4.02 2.98 12.74
CA THR A 164 2.60 3.29 12.51
C THR A 164 2.27 4.66 13.11
N VAL A 165 1.76 5.57 12.28
CA VAL A 165 1.41 6.94 12.68
C VAL A 165 -0.07 6.99 13.09
N ILE A 166 -0.34 7.47 14.30
CA ILE A 166 -1.70 7.68 14.77
C ILE A 166 -2.09 9.13 14.48
N ALA A 167 -3.17 9.33 13.75
CA ALA A 167 -3.56 10.65 13.26
C ALA A 167 -5.08 10.80 13.12
N GLN A 168 -5.53 12.05 13.26
CA GLN A 168 -6.85 12.46 12.77
C GLN A 168 -6.75 12.77 11.28
N ALA A 169 -7.76 12.39 10.50
CA ALA A 169 -7.75 12.49 9.05
C ALA A 169 -8.99 13.24 8.56
N GLU A 170 -8.77 14.27 7.74
CA GLU A 170 -9.83 15.15 7.21
C GLU A 170 -9.72 15.26 5.69
N TYR A 171 -10.85 15.19 4.98
CA TYR A 171 -10.97 15.53 3.56
C TYR A 171 -11.97 16.67 3.39
N GLY A 172 -11.48 17.86 3.04
CA GLY A 172 -12.31 19.07 3.05
C GLY A 172 -12.83 19.38 4.46
N SER A 173 -14.14 19.32 4.65
CA SER A 173 -14.80 19.47 5.96
C SER A 173 -15.21 18.13 6.61
N VAL A 174 -14.89 17.01 5.98
CA VAL A 174 -15.29 15.67 6.43
C VAL A 174 -14.20 15.08 7.33
N ASP A 175 -14.54 14.76 8.58
CA ASP A 175 -13.71 13.92 9.45
C ASP A 175 -13.91 12.44 9.07
N ILE A 176 -12.85 11.83 8.54
CA ILE A 176 -12.90 10.45 8.03
C ILE A 176 -13.16 9.45 9.16
N GLY A 177 -12.59 9.67 10.34
CA GLY A 177 -12.78 8.80 11.49
C GLY A 177 -14.23 8.84 12.01
N GLU A 178 -14.84 10.02 12.03
CA GLU A 178 -16.23 10.17 12.40
C GLU A 178 -17.17 9.44 11.44
N GLU A 179 -16.93 9.51 10.13
CA GLU A 179 -17.74 8.82 9.13
C GLU A 179 -17.65 7.30 9.23
N VAL A 180 -16.44 6.76 9.45
CA VAL A 180 -16.25 5.31 9.69
C VAL A 180 -17.01 4.87 10.94
N ALA A 181 -16.95 5.66 12.02
CA ALA A 181 -17.65 5.33 13.26
C ALA A 181 -19.18 5.42 13.11
N LYS A 182 -19.70 6.44 12.42
CA LYS A 182 -21.14 6.59 12.13
C LYS A 182 -21.71 5.41 11.34
N LYS A 183 -20.91 4.83 10.44
CA LYS A 183 -21.29 3.63 9.67
C LYS A 183 -21.21 2.32 10.47
N GLY A 184 -20.69 2.36 11.70
CA GLY A 184 -20.56 1.19 12.56
C GLY A 184 -19.37 0.28 12.22
N PHE A 185 -18.45 0.73 11.37
CA PHE A 185 -17.24 -0.05 11.03
C PHE A 185 -16.10 0.13 12.04
N ALA A 186 -16.24 1.11 12.94
CA ALA A 186 -15.32 1.36 14.04
C ALA A 186 -16.06 1.93 15.26
N GLU A 187 -15.48 1.74 16.44
CA GLU A 187 -15.96 2.30 17.69
C GLU A 187 -14.99 3.35 18.22
N LYS A 188 -15.52 4.40 18.87
CA LYS A 188 -14.69 5.37 19.58
C LYS A 188 -14.12 4.73 20.84
N CYS A 189 -12.80 4.78 21.02
CA CYS A 189 -12.15 4.36 22.26
C CYS A 189 -12.68 5.20 23.43
N ARG A 190 -13.33 4.56 24.40
CA ARG A 190 -13.69 5.22 25.65
C ARG A 190 -12.42 5.37 26.48
N LEU A 191 -11.92 6.59 26.61
CA LEU A 191 -10.93 6.90 27.64
C LEU A 191 -11.62 6.64 28.99
N THR A 192 -11.28 5.52 29.64
CA THR A 192 -11.59 5.37 31.06
C THR A 192 -10.68 6.34 31.81
N SER A 193 -11.20 7.54 32.10
CA SER A 193 -10.63 8.38 33.14
C SER A 193 -10.79 7.65 34.47
N SER A 194 -9.86 6.75 34.79
CA SER A 194 -9.81 6.07 36.09
C SER A 194 -8.79 6.77 36.98
N THR A 195 -9.24 7.88 37.56
CA THR A 195 -8.83 8.21 38.92
C THR A 195 -9.64 7.31 39.84
N SER A 196 -9.07 6.18 40.26
CA SER A 196 -9.55 5.45 41.43
C SER A 196 -8.41 4.62 41.99
N ILE A 197 -7.77 5.20 43.00
CA ILE A 197 -7.07 4.45 44.05
C ILE A 197 -8.13 3.57 44.71
N SER A 198 -7.93 2.26 44.71
CA SER A 198 -8.55 1.34 45.68
C SER A 198 -7.71 0.08 45.80
N GLU A 199 -6.81 0.14 46.78
CA GLU A 199 -6.42 -0.87 47.76
C GLU A 199 -6.31 -2.35 47.36
N GLU A 200 -5.12 -2.89 47.67
CA GLU A 200 -4.74 -4.30 47.68
C GLU A 200 -5.76 -5.21 48.36
N LYS A 201 -5.93 -6.41 47.78
CA LYS A 201 -6.05 -7.62 48.60
C LYS A 201 -5.21 -8.74 47.98
N LYS A 202 -4.17 -9.11 48.74
CA LYS A 202 -3.28 -10.25 48.52
C LYS A 202 -4.04 -11.58 48.60
N SER A 203 -3.70 -12.49 47.70
CA SER A 203 -3.69 -13.94 47.96
C SER A 203 -2.58 -14.59 47.14
N ASP A 204 -1.75 -15.38 47.82
CA ASP A 204 -0.45 -15.94 47.44
C ASP A 204 -0.57 -17.29 46.67
N PRO A 205 0.49 -18.07 46.37
CA PRO A 205 0.93 -18.34 45.00
C PRO A 205 0.80 -19.83 44.61
N GLY A 206 0.42 -20.14 43.37
CA GLY A 206 0.34 -21.53 42.97
C GLY A 206 0.17 -21.78 41.48
N GLN A 207 1.24 -22.30 40.88
CA GLN A 207 1.25 -23.15 39.69
C GLN A 207 1.07 -22.48 38.31
N LEU A 208 2.19 -21.99 37.78
CA LEU A 208 2.43 -21.81 36.35
C LEU A 208 2.39 -23.18 35.65
N VAL A 209 1.31 -23.46 34.92
CA VAL A 209 1.28 -24.54 33.92
C VAL A 209 1.44 -23.89 32.55
N LEU A 210 2.65 -24.03 31.99
CA LEU A 210 2.96 -23.80 30.58
C LEU A 210 2.04 -24.66 29.70
N ARG A 211 1.16 -24.03 28.92
CA ARG A 211 0.56 -24.65 27.75
C ARG A 211 0.97 -23.91 26.49
N ASN A 212 1.96 -24.51 25.82
CA ASN A 212 2.26 -24.27 24.42
C ASN A 212 1.00 -24.55 23.58
N LEU A 213 0.44 -23.54 22.91
CA LEU A 213 -0.39 -23.75 21.73
C LEU A 213 0.39 -23.30 20.50
N LYS A 214 0.94 -24.29 19.79
CA LYS A 214 1.15 -24.23 18.34
C LYS A 214 -0.22 -24.04 17.72
N ASN A 215 -0.55 -22.86 17.23
CA ASN A 215 -1.71 -22.67 16.38
C ASN A 215 -1.29 -22.86 14.91
N PRO A 216 -1.94 -23.76 14.16
CA PRO A 216 -1.69 -23.95 12.74
C PRO A 216 -2.19 -22.74 11.94
N ILE A 217 -1.42 -22.37 10.93
CA ILE A 217 -1.73 -21.31 9.96
C ILE A 217 -2.92 -21.77 9.10
N PRO A 218 -4.03 -21.02 8.99
CA PRO A 218 -5.08 -21.33 8.04
C PRO A 218 -4.56 -21.13 6.61
N LEU A 219 -4.68 -22.17 5.77
CA LEU A 219 -4.46 -22.05 4.33
C LEU A 219 -5.64 -21.31 3.70
N TRP A 220 -5.40 -20.11 3.19
CA TRP A 220 -6.30 -19.49 2.20
C TRP A 220 -5.57 -19.28 0.89
N GLY A 221 -5.89 -20.19 -0.04
CA GLY A 221 -5.64 -20.02 -1.46
C GLY A 221 -6.85 -19.37 -2.14
N HIS A 222 -6.54 -18.56 -3.15
CA HIS A 222 -7.38 -18.14 -4.26
C HIS A 222 -8.75 -17.48 -3.96
N ARG A 223 -8.78 -16.16 -4.14
CA ARG A 223 -9.75 -15.54 -5.06
C ARG A 223 -9.18 -14.24 -5.64
N SER A 224 -9.07 -14.23 -6.96
CA SER A 224 -8.87 -13.04 -7.77
C SER A 224 -10.15 -12.19 -7.70
N ASN A 225 -10.08 -11.02 -7.08
CA ASN A 225 -11.05 -9.97 -7.33
C ASN A 225 -10.45 -9.02 -8.36
N GLN A 226 -10.93 -9.16 -9.60
CA GLN A 226 -10.76 -8.15 -10.64
C GLN A 226 -11.46 -6.86 -10.18
N SER A 227 -10.69 -5.84 -9.86
CA SER A 227 -11.15 -4.46 -9.93
C SER A 227 -10.58 -3.84 -11.19
N THR A 228 -11.37 -3.80 -12.26
CA THR A 228 -11.04 -3.05 -13.47
C THR A 228 -11.04 -1.56 -13.16
N PHE A 229 -9.86 -0.99 -12.91
CA PHE A 229 -9.67 0.46 -12.91
C PHE A 229 -9.10 0.91 -14.26
N SER A 230 -9.99 1.36 -15.14
CA SER A 230 -9.65 2.03 -16.38
C SER A 230 -9.34 3.51 -16.08
N ARG A 231 -8.11 3.96 -16.31
CA ARG A 231 -7.76 5.39 -16.27
C ARG A 231 -8.06 6.08 -17.61
N PRO A 232 -8.49 7.36 -17.64
CA PRO A 232 -8.85 8.02 -18.89
C PRO A 232 -7.63 8.35 -19.74
N LYS A 233 -7.66 7.99 -21.03
CA LYS A 233 -6.71 8.49 -22.03
C LYS A 233 -7.02 9.95 -22.36
N GLY A 234 -6.08 10.85 -22.07
CA GLY A 234 -6.10 12.21 -22.56
C GLY A 234 -6.05 12.23 -24.09
N ARG A 235 -7.14 12.69 -24.71
CA ARG A 235 -7.33 12.77 -26.15
C ARG A 235 -6.94 14.18 -26.60
N LEU A 236 -5.75 14.34 -27.19
CA LEU A 236 -5.44 15.49 -28.03
C LEU A 236 -6.04 15.21 -29.42
N SER A 237 -7.11 15.93 -29.76
CA SER A 237 -7.68 15.98 -31.10
C SER A 237 -7.55 17.40 -31.62
N GLY A 238 -6.76 17.58 -32.66
CA GLY A 238 -6.75 18.76 -33.52
C GLY A 238 -6.49 18.33 -34.95
N ARG A 239 -7.57 18.07 -35.70
CA ARG A 239 -7.56 17.84 -37.16
C ARG A 239 -7.22 19.14 -37.90
N LEU A 240 -6.50 19.02 -39.02
CA LEU A 240 -6.72 19.81 -40.23
C LEU A 240 -6.68 18.86 -41.45
N PRO A 241 -7.62 18.97 -42.41
CA PRO A 241 -7.70 18.11 -43.61
C PRO A 241 -7.32 18.85 -44.92
N LEU A 242 -7.29 18.09 -46.02
CA LEU A 242 -7.25 18.47 -47.46
C LEU A 242 -5.81 18.61 -48.03
N GLU A 243 -5.43 18.15 -49.23
CA GLU A 243 -6.15 17.74 -50.45
C GLU A 243 -5.45 16.59 -51.19
N LEU A 244 -6.24 15.82 -51.94
CA LEU A 244 -5.81 14.93 -53.04
C LEU A 244 -5.75 15.77 -54.33
N LYS A 245 -4.64 15.71 -55.08
CA LYS A 245 -4.57 16.23 -56.45
C LYS A 245 -3.94 15.20 -57.37
N ASN A 246 -4.73 14.77 -58.36
CA ASN A 246 -4.33 14.00 -59.53
C ASN A 246 -3.41 14.83 -60.42
N GLU A 247 -2.48 14.20 -61.15
CA GLU A 247 -2.52 14.09 -62.62
C GLU A 247 -1.33 13.29 -63.19
N ASN A 248 -1.59 12.73 -64.38
CA ASN A 248 -0.83 11.80 -65.20
C ASN A 248 0.52 12.37 -65.70
N ASP A 249 1.49 11.51 -66.09
CA ASP A 249 1.82 11.29 -67.52
C ASP A 249 2.81 10.13 -67.76
N SER A 250 2.62 9.55 -68.93
CA SER A 250 3.15 8.45 -69.73
C SER A 250 4.68 8.21 -69.80
N GLY A 251 5.05 6.96 -70.17
CA GLY A 251 6.11 6.76 -71.18
C GLY A 251 7.18 5.66 -70.98
N ASN A 252 6.82 4.42 -71.34
CA ASN A 252 7.58 3.47 -72.19
C ASN A 252 8.91 2.77 -71.81
N HIS A 253 8.84 1.44 -72.03
CA HIS A 253 9.77 0.52 -72.73
C HIS A 253 10.86 -0.31 -71.99
N VAL A 254 10.48 -1.57 -71.65
CA VAL A 254 10.90 -2.87 -72.26
C VAL A 254 12.33 -3.47 -72.07
N THR A 255 12.30 -4.76 -71.67
CA THR A 255 13.19 -5.95 -71.90
C THR A 255 14.40 -6.32 -70.99
N PHE A 256 14.27 -7.54 -70.46
CA PHE A 256 15.25 -8.55 -69.94
C PHE A 256 16.20 -9.07 -71.04
N PRO A 257 17.34 -9.80 -70.80
CA PRO A 257 17.51 -11.04 -69.98
C PRO A 257 18.82 -11.05 -69.13
N LYS A 258 19.19 -12.06 -68.32
CA LYS A 258 19.06 -13.52 -68.39
C LYS A 258 19.16 -14.11 -66.97
#